data_AF-A0A2N3AIY8-F1
#
_entry.id   AF-A0A2N3AIY8-F1
#
_cell.length_a   1.000
_cell.length_b   1.000
_cell.length_c   1.000
_cell.angle_alpha   90.00
_cell.angle_beta   90.00
_cell.angle_gamma   90.00
#
_symmetry.space_group_name_H-M   'P 1'
#
loop_
_entity.id
_entity.type
_entity.pdbx_description
1 polymer ?
#
loop_
_entity_poly.entity_id
_entity_poly.type
_entity_poly.pdbx_seq_one_letter_code
_entity_poly.pdbx_strand_id
1 'polypeptide(L)'
;DKGYKENLNSMQGLGYKQINKYLNGAYSKEEAINLIKIETRHYAKRQMTWFKNKIKNIEWIDLDEHDEEKVLSKIINNCRGSIH
;
A
#
# COMPACT_ATOMS: atom_id res chain seq x y z
N ASP A 1 6.64 -16.80 -28.65
CA ASP A 1 7.46 -16.52 -27.45
C ASP A 1 7.46 -15.04 -27.08
N LYS A 2 6.48 -14.60 -26.28
CA LYS A 2 6.41 -13.22 -25.78
C LYS A 2 6.56 -13.21 -24.25
N GLY A 3 7.78 -13.47 -23.77
CA GLY A 3 8.15 -13.20 -22.38
C GLY A 3 8.35 -11.70 -22.20
N TYR A 4 7.47 -11.04 -21.45
CA TYR A 4 7.62 -9.63 -21.10
C TYR A 4 8.94 -9.45 -20.31
N LYS A 5 9.80 -8.55 -20.77
CA LYS A 5 11.13 -8.31 -20.17
C LYS A 5 10.99 -7.79 -18.73
N GLU A 6 11.72 -8.41 -17.80
CA GLU A 6 11.73 -8.13 -16.35
C GLU A 6 12.07 -6.67 -15.96
N ASN A 7 12.59 -5.89 -16.90
CA ASN A 7 12.97 -4.48 -16.73
C ASN A 7 11.82 -3.47 -16.94
N LEU A 8 10.59 -3.93 -17.18
CA LEU A 8 9.45 -3.02 -17.21
C LEU A 8 9.16 -2.47 -15.80
N ASN A 9 8.95 -1.15 -15.67
CA ASN A 9 8.62 -0.51 -14.39
C ASN A 9 7.41 -1.15 -13.70
N SER A 10 6.45 -1.67 -14.46
CA SER A 10 5.30 -2.42 -13.94
C SER A 10 5.71 -3.76 -13.30
N MET A 11 6.77 -4.42 -13.78
CA MET A 11 7.30 -5.66 -13.20
C MET A 11 8.18 -5.43 -11.97
N GLN A 12 8.56 -4.18 -11.69
CA GLN A 12 9.18 -3.76 -10.43
C GLN A 12 8.13 -3.48 -9.34
N GLY A 13 6.84 -3.60 -9.66
CA GLY A 13 5.76 -3.48 -8.70
C GLY A 13 5.89 -4.48 -7.55
N LEU A 14 5.48 -4.04 -6.36
CA LEU A 14 5.46 -4.86 -5.15
C LEU A 14 4.65 -6.15 -5.41
N GLY A 15 5.24 -7.32 -5.20
CA GLY A 15 4.64 -8.61 -5.54
C GLY A 15 5.18 -9.24 -6.83
N TYR A 16 5.27 -8.46 -7.92
CA TYR A 16 5.71 -8.97 -9.22
C TYR A 16 7.18 -9.40 -9.23
N LYS A 17 8.04 -8.64 -8.56
CA LYS A 17 9.47 -8.97 -8.43
C LYS A 17 9.69 -10.27 -7.65
N GLN A 18 8.90 -10.53 -6.62
CA GLN A 18 8.99 -11.73 -5.79
C GLN A 18 8.47 -12.96 -6.56
N ILE A 19 7.38 -12.81 -7.31
CA ILE A 19 6.82 -13.88 -8.14
C ILE A 19 7.76 -14.22 -9.30
N ASN A 20 8.35 -13.24 -9.99
CA ASN A 20 9.33 -13.50 -11.05
C ASN A 20 10.54 -14.29 -10.53
N LYS A 21 11.04 -13.95 -9.34
CA LYS A 21 12.15 -14.69 -8.72
C LYS A 21 11.77 -16.13 -8.34
N TYR A 22 10.53 -16.38 -7.93
CA TYR A 22 10.02 -17.75 -7.76
C TYR A 22 9.97 -18.50 -9.10
N LEU A 23 9.45 -17.87 -10.15
CA LEU A 23 9.35 -18.48 -11.49
C LEU A 23 10.73 -18.80 -12.09
N ASN A 24 11.75 -18.01 -11.76
CA ASN A 24 13.14 -18.25 -12.16
C ASN A 24 13.91 -19.22 -11.24
N GLY A 25 13.24 -19.83 -10.25
CA GLY A 25 13.84 -20.79 -9.31
C GLY A 25 14.76 -20.18 -8.26
N ALA A 26 14.81 -18.85 -8.13
CA ALA A 26 15.65 -18.16 -7.15
C ALA A 26 15.04 -18.12 -5.73
N TYR A 27 13.72 -18.32 -5.62
CA TYR A 27 13.01 -18.47 -4.35
C TYR A 27 12.10 -19.68 -4.39
N SER A 28 11.89 -20.32 -3.24
CA SER A 28 10.76 -21.21 -3.04
C SER A 28 9.43 -20.43 -3.00
N LYS A 29 8.32 -21.14 -3.17
CA LYS A 29 6.97 -20.56 -3.10
C LYS A 29 6.70 -19.87 -1.77
N GLU A 30 7.12 -20.50 -0.67
CA GLU A 30 6.92 -19.99 0.68
C GLU A 30 7.76 -18.74 0.95
N GLU A 31 9.02 -18.74 0.50
CA GLU A 31 9.90 -17.56 0.60
C GLU A 31 9.31 -16.38 -0.18
N ALA A 32 8.84 -16.60 -1.41
CA ALA A 32 8.20 -15.56 -2.19
C ALA A 32 6.97 -14.98 -1.48
N ILE A 33 6.08 -15.82 -0.93
CA ILE A 33 4.90 -15.37 -0.17
C ILE A 33 5.31 -14.56 1.05
N ASN A 34 6.32 -15.02 1.81
CA ASN A 34 6.78 -14.32 3.00
C ASN A 34 7.40 -12.97 2.67
N LEU A 35 8.22 -12.90 1.62
CA LEU A 35 8.81 -11.65 1.15
C LEU A 35 7.75 -10.65 0.70
N ILE A 36 6.69 -11.11 0.01
CA ILE A 36 5.57 -10.24 -0.38
C ILE A 36 4.91 -9.66 0.87
N LYS A 37 4.58 -10.48 1.87
CA LYS A 37 3.97 -10.00 3.12
C LYS A 37 4.82 -8.95 3.83
N ILE A 38 6.14 -9.19 3.93
CA ILE A 38 7.08 -8.26 4.57
C ILE A 38 7.14 -6.94 3.81
N GLU A 39 7.32 -7.00 2.50
CA GLU A 39 7.41 -5.80 1.67
C GLU A 39 6.11 -5.00 1.67
N THR A 40 4.95 -5.65 1.68
CA THR A 40 3.64 -4.97 1.82
C THR A 40 3.56 -4.21 3.13
N ARG A 41 3.99 -4.80 4.26
CA ARG A 41 4.00 -4.11 5.56
C ARG A 41 4.98 -2.93 5.56
N HIS A 42 6.18 -3.11 5.02
CA HIS A 42 7.15 -2.02 4.91
C HIS A 42 6.62 -0.89 4.03
N TYR A 43 5.95 -1.22 2.92
CA TYR A 43 5.34 -0.23 2.04
C TYR A 43 4.24 0.54 2.76
N ALA A 44 3.31 -0.13 3.44
CA ALA A 44 2.28 0.52 4.25
C ALA A 44 2.87 1.44 5.33
N LYS A 45 3.92 0.99 6.04
CA LYS A 45 4.64 1.83 7.02
C LYS A 45 5.30 3.04 6.39
N ARG A 46 5.92 2.90 5.20
CA ARG A 46 6.51 4.02 4.45
C ARG A 46 5.44 5.02 4.02
N GLN A 47 4.30 4.56 3.50
CA GLN A 47 3.16 5.41 3.16
C GLN A 47 2.69 6.21 4.38
N MET A 48 2.44 5.54 5.50
CA MET A 48 2.06 6.17 6.77
C MET A 48 3.07 7.24 7.22
N THR A 49 4.36 6.90 7.18
CA THR A 49 5.45 7.82 7.55
C THR A 49 5.52 9.01 6.60
N TRP A 50 5.35 8.79 5.29
CA TRP A 50 5.36 9.84 4.29
C TRP A 50 4.18 10.79 4.48
N PHE A 51 2.96 10.26 4.67
CA PHE A 51 1.78 11.06 4.98
C PHE A 51 1.99 11.94 6.23
N LYS A 52 2.45 11.34 7.34
CA LYS A 52 2.71 12.07 8.60
C LYS A 52 3.74 13.19 8.45
N ASN A 53 4.76 13.01 7.61
CA ASN A 53 5.89 13.92 7.53
C ASN A 53 5.82 14.93 6.36
N LYS A 54 5.13 14.60 5.28
CA LYS A 54 5.17 15.38 4.03
C LYS A 54 3.91 16.15 3.72
N ILE A 55 2.75 15.71 4.22
CA ILE A 55 1.49 16.43 4.03
C ILE A 55 1.15 17.16 5.32
N LYS A 56 0.98 18.47 5.23
CA LYS A 56 0.41 19.29 6.30
C LYS A 56 -1.11 19.25 6.19
N ASN A 57 -1.81 19.32 7.32
CA ASN A 57 -3.28 19.30 7.40
C ASN A 57 -3.93 17.95 7.03
N ILE A 58 -3.27 16.83 7.31
CA ILE A 58 -3.95 15.53 7.34
C ILE A 58 -4.75 15.44 8.64
N GLU A 59 -6.04 15.16 8.51
CA GLU A 59 -6.85 14.69 9.62
C GLU A 59 -6.79 13.17 9.68
N TRP A 60 -6.25 12.65 10.78
CA TRP A 60 -6.17 11.22 11.03
C TRP A 60 -7.47 10.75 11.66
N ILE A 61 -8.07 9.72 11.08
CA ILE A 61 -9.25 9.06 11.61
C ILE A 61 -8.83 7.65 12.02
N ASP A 62 -8.95 7.36 13.30
CA ASP A 62 -8.80 6.00 13.80
C ASP A 62 -10.11 5.23 13.61
N LEU A 63 -10.04 4.09 12.92
CA LEU A 63 -11.19 3.23 12.66
C LEU A 63 -11.46 2.27 13.82
N ASP A 64 -10.50 2.06 14.72
CA ASP A 64 -10.68 1.18 15.89
C ASP A 64 -11.40 1.91 17.03
N GLU A 65 -11.34 3.25 17.07
CA GLU A 65 -11.94 4.09 18.12
C GLU A 65 -13.35 4.62 17.77
N HIS A 66 -13.81 4.42 16.53
CA HIS A 66 -15.03 5.03 16.03
C HIS A 66 -15.91 4.03 15.29
N ASP A 67 -17.22 4.15 15.52
CA ASP A 67 -18.23 3.45 14.74
C ASP A 67 -18.21 3.92 13.28
N GLU A 68 -18.46 3.01 12.33
CA GLU A 68 -18.35 3.28 10.90
C GLU A 68 -19.25 4.45 10.46
N GLU A 69 -20.46 4.55 11.02
CA GLU A 69 -21.39 5.66 10.75
C GLU A 69 -20.85 7.01 11.22
N LYS A 70 -20.13 7.03 12.35
CA LYS A 70 -19.48 8.25 12.88
C LYS A 70 -18.29 8.67 12.02
N VAL A 71 -17.54 7.71 11.49
CA VAL A 71 -16.44 8.00 10.56
C VAL A 71 -16.98 8.59 9.25
N LEU A 72 -18.02 7.97 8.69
CA LEU A 72 -18.66 8.42 7.44
C LEU A 72 -19.21 9.85 7.57
N SER A 73 -19.95 10.12 8.65
CA SER A 73 -20.49 11.46 8.90
C SER A 73 -19.39 12.51 9.05
N LYS A 74 -18.29 12.18 9.74
CA LYS A 74 -17.12 13.05 9.88
C LYS A 74 -16.45 13.36 8.53
N ILE A 75 -16.22 12.34 7.70
CA ILE A 75 -15.66 12.52 6.34
C ILE A 75 -16.57 13.43 5.49
N ILE A 76 -17.89 13.20 5.51
CA ILE A 76 -18.85 13.99 4.73
C ILE A 76 -18.85 15.45 5.17
N ASN A 77 -18.86 15.72 6.48
CA ASN A 77 -18.88 17.08 7.02
C ASN A 77 -17.59 17.85 6.65
N ASN A 78 -16.42 17.20 6.73
CA ASN A 78 -15.15 17.85 6.43
C ASN A 78 -14.97 18.14 4.93
N CYS A 79 -15.47 17.26 4.06
CA CYS A 79 -15.51 17.50 2.62
C CYS A 79 -16.49 18.62 2.23
N ARG A 80 -17.63 18.76 2.94
CA ARG A 80 -18.62 19.81 2.68
C ARG A 80 -18.21 21.18 3.22
N GLY A 81 -17.57 21.23 4.39
CA GLY A 81 -17.11 22.47 5.02
C GLY A 81 -15.90 23.12 4.34
N SER A 82 -15.14 22.37 3.54
CA SER A 82 -13.93 22.86 2.83
C SER A 82 -14.24 23.58 1.50
N ILE A 83 -15.51 23.86 1.19
CA ILE A 83 -15.97 24.57 -0.02
C ILE A 83 -16.29 26.06 0.27
N HIS A 84 -15.90 26.59 1.44
CA HIS A 84 -15.97 28.03 1.76
C HIS A 84 -14.61 28.62 2.04
#